data_AF-A0A838CWT1-F1
#
_entry.id   AF-A0A838CWT1-F1
#
_cell.length_a   1.000
_cell.length_b   1.000
_cell.length_c   1.000
_cell.angle_alpha   90.00
_cell.angle_beta   90.00
_cell.angle_gamma   90.00
#
_symmetry.space_group_name_H-M   'P 1'
#
loop_
_entity.id
_entity.type
_entity.pdbx_description
1 polymer ?
#
loop_
_entity_poly.entity_id
_entity_poly.type
_entity_poly.pdbx_seq_one_letter_code
_entity_poly.pdbx_strand_id
1 'polypeptide(L)'
;MKVLLLCNGLLFLGLYVYVFRVRYLLGFQLAMNVTTVASGSVGLLYGVLLISLYPFQFIGITIATALISMGVGAAFGALFDYQTLLKGMVQGFMIGVMAPMLGALATGMDLFIWFLQVVVLILMGLVFFKLKRA
;
A
#
# COMPACT_ATOMS: atom_id res chain seq x y z
N MET A 1 5.78 9.55 14.12
CA MET A 1 4.64 9.00 13.33
C MET A 1 4.21 9.87 12.15
N LYS A 2 3.89 11.17 12.30
CA LYS A 2 3.46 12.03 11.15
C LYS A 2 4.49 12.09 10.00
N VAL A 3 5.78 12.20 10.32
CA VAL A 3 6.88 12.21 9.33
C VAL A 3 6.97 10.89 8.56
N LEU A 4 6.76 9.74 9.23
CA LEU A 4 6.75 8.42 8.58
C LEU A 4 5.63 8.32 7.55
N LEU A 5 4.45 8.86 7.86
CA LEU A 5 3.30 8.85 6.96
C LEU A 5 3.59 9.65 5.67
N LEU A 6 4.19 10.84 5.79
CA LEU A 6 4.61 11.65 4.64
C LEU A 6 5.72 10.96 3.83
N CYS A 7 6.70 10.37 4.49
CA CYS A 7 7.81 9.67 3.84
C CYS A 7 7.31 8.47 3.03
N ASN A 8 6.39 7.69 3.59
CA ASN A 8 5.71 6.61 2.89
C ASN A 8 4.94 7.12 1.67
N GLY A 9 4.15 8.19 1.82
CA GLY A 9 3.43 8.79 0.70
C GLY A 9 4.33 9.18 -0.48
N LEU A 10 5.48 9.80 -0.18
CA LEU A 10 6.49 10.15 -1.19
C LEU A 10 7.12 8.92 -1.85
N LEU A 11 7.41 7.87 -1.07
CA LEU A 11 7.93 6.60 -1.61
C LEU A 11 6.93 5.96 -2.59
N PHE A 12 5.66 5.90 -2.22
CA PHE A 12 4.60 5.36 -3.09
C PHE A 12 4.39 6.19 -4.34
N LEU A 13 4.46 7.52 -4.25
CA LEU A 13 4.43 8.41 -5.42
C LEU A 13 5.61 8.17 -6.35
N GLY A 14 6.83 8.03 -5.80
CA GLY A 14 8.02 7.70 -6.59
C GLY A 14 7.87 6.36 -7.31
N LEU A 15 7.35 5.34 -6.61
CA LEU A 15 7.08 4.02 -7.19
C LEU A 15 6.03 4.11 -8.31
N TYR A 16 4.98 4.92 -8.13
CA TYR A 16 3.95 5.15 -9.14
C TYR A 16 4.52 5.75 -10.42
N VAL A 17 5.32 6.82 -10.31
CA VAL A 17 5.96 7.47 -11.47
C VAL A 17 6.92 6.51 -12.17
N TYR A 18 7.66 5.70 -11.43
CA TYR A 18 8.56 4.70 -12.02
C TYR A 18 7.80 3.62 -12.79
N VAL A 19 6.75 3.05 -12.19
CA VAL A 19 5.90 2.05 -12.85
C VAL A 19 5.20 2.65 -14.07
N PHE A 20 4.75 3.90 -14.01
CA PHE A 20 4.16 4.60 -15.15
C PHE A 20 5.08 4.63 -16.37
N ARG A 21 6.39 4.80 -16.18
CA ARG A 21 7.38 4.79 -17.27
C ARG A 21 7.63 3.40 -17.86
N VAL A 22 7.63 2.37 -17.03
CA VAL A 22 7.99 0.99 -17.41
C VAL A 22 6.75 0.14 -17.77
N ARG A 23 5.55 0.72 -17.73
CA ARG A 23 4.26 0.01 -17.85
C ARG A 23 4.12 -0.90 -19.06
N TYR A 24 4.76 -0.55 -20.18
CA TYR A 24 4.66 -1.29 -21.45
C TYR A 24 5.54 -2.54 -21.53
N LEU A 25 6.48 -2.72 -20.60
CA LEU A 25 7.42 -3.86 -20.57
C LEU A 25 6.93 -4.99 -19.65
N LEU A 26 5.79 -4.80 -18.98
CA LEU A 26 5.36 -5.66 -17.89
C LEU A 26 4.40 -6.74 -18.36
N GLY A 27 4.78 -8.00 -18.13
CA GLY A 27 3.88 -9.13 -18.29
C GLY A 27 2.72 -9.11 -17.29
N PHE A 28 1.59 -9.71 -17.68
CA PHE A 28 0.33 -9.70 -16.92
C PHE A 28 0.47 -10.12 -15.45
N GLN A 29 1.20 -11.22 -15.17
CA GLN A 29 1.42 -11.71 -13.81
C GLN A 29 2.23 -10.73 -12.95
N LEU A 30 3.24 -10.07 -13.54
CA LEU A 30 4.10 -9.14 -12.82
C LEU A 30 3.32 -7.85 -12.50
N ALA A 31 2.59 -7.31 -13.49
CA ALA A 31 1.68 -6.19 -13.31
C ALA A 31 0.68 -6.45 -12.16
N MET A 32 0.12 -7.65 -12.12
CA MET A 32 -0.82 -8.08 -11.10
C MET A 32 -0.19 -8.20 -9.70
N ASN A 33 1.06 -8.61 -9.60
CA ASN A 33 1.78 -8.63 -8.32
C ASN A 33 2.15 -7.21 -7.86
N VAL A 34 2.64 -6.35 -8.77
CA VAL A 34 3.01 -4.96 -8.47
C VAL A 34 1.82 -4.18 -7.91
N THR A 35 0.64 -4.33 -8.53
CA THR A 35 -0.61 -3.74 -8.04
C THR A 35 -0.95 -4.18 -6.64
N THR A 36 -0.95 -5.50 -6.38
CA THR A 36 -1.31 -6.02 -5.06
C THR A 36 -0.30 -5.63 -3.97
N VAL A 37 0.99 -5.57 -4.31
CA VAL A 37 2.01 -5.10 -3.38
C VAL A 37 1.82 -3.62 -3.08
N ALA A 38 1.58 -2.78 -4.09
CA ALA A 38 1.37 -1.35 -3.91
C ALA A 38 0.11 -1.06 -3.06
N SER A 39 -1.04 -1.65 -3.42
CA SER A 39 -2.29 -1.46 -2.68
C SER A 39 -2.20 -1.98 -1.25
N GLY A 40 -1.61 -3.17 -1.07
CA GLY A 40 -1.50 -3.81 0.23
C GLY A 40 -0.54 -3.09 1.18
N SER A 41 0.61 -2.64 0.67
CA SER A 41 1.58 -1.92 1.50
C SER A 41 1.10 -0.51 1.89
N VAL A 42 0.40 0.21 1.00
CA VAL A 42 -0.27 1.46 1.38
C VAL A 42 -1.34 1.19 2.44
N GLY A 43 -2.23 0.22 2.21
CA GLY A 43 -3.31 -0.11 3.14
C GLY A 43 -2.79 -0.48 4.52
N LEU A 44 -1.75 -1.33 4.59
CA LEU A 44 -1.11 -1.72 5.84
C LEU A 44 -0.50 -0.54 6.59
N LEU A 45 0.37 0.23 5.94
CA LEU A 45 1.08 1.32 6.63
C LEU A 45 0.17 2.47 6.99
N TYR A 46 -0.69 2.92 6.07
CA TYR A 46 -1.63 4.00 6.38
C TYR A 46 -2.66 3.55 7.41
N GLY A 47 -3.17 2.31 7.31
CA GLY A 47 -4.09 1.74 8.28
C GLY A 47 -3.54 1.75 9.70
N VAL A 48 -2.33 1.21 9.87
CA VAL A 48 -1.67 1.12 11.18
C VAL A 48 -1.25 2.50 11.68
N LEU A 49 -0.68 3.36 10.84
CA LEU A 49 -0.24 4.69 11.27
C LEU A 49 -1.40 5.61 11.64
N LEU A 50 -2.50 5.60 10.88
CA LEU A 50 -3.66 6.46 11.18
C LEU A 50 -4.31 6.07 12.50
N ILE A 51 -4.50 4.77 12.77
CA ILE A 51 -5.11 4.33 14.03
C ILE A 51 -4.21 4.60 15.24
N SER A 52 -2.89 4.49 15.07
CA SER A 52 -1.94 4.89 16.14
C SER A 52 -1.97 6.39 16.42
N LEU A 53 -2.29 7.24 15.42
CA LEU A 53 -2.42 8.69 15.60
C LEU A 53 -3.77 9.09 16.22
N TYR A 54 -4.83 8.35 15.93
CA TYR A 54 -6.21 8.68 16.32
C TYR A 54 -6.94 7.44 16.88
N PRO A 55 -6.54 6.91 18.05
CA PRO A 55 -7.03 5.62 18.56
C PRO A 55 -8.55 5.59 18.83
N PHE A 56 -9.18 6.74 19.08
CA PHE A 56 -10.61 6.84 19.37
C PHE A 56 -11.52 6.90 18.13
N GLN A 57 -10.96 6.93 16.91
CA GLN A 57 -11.70 7.13 15.66
C GLN A 57 -11.64 5.90 14.75
N PHE A 58 -11.82 4.70 15.31
CA PHE A 58 -11.63 3.43 14.60
C PHE A 58 -12.45 3.31 13.30
N ILE A 59 -13.75 3.61 13.36
CA ILE A 59 -14.65 3.47 12.20
C ILE A 59 -14.25 4.45 11.09
N GLY A 60 -14.04 5.73 11.42
CA GLY A 60 -13.67 6.75 10.44
C GLY A 60 -12.33 6.46 9.77
N ILE A 61 -11.36 5.97 10.55
CA ILE A 61 -10.04 5.58 10.02
C ILE A 61 -10.17 4.38 9.10
N THR A 62 -10.97 3.38 9.46
CA THR A 62 -11.18 2.19 8.64
C THR A 62 -11.79 2.53 7.29
N ILE A 63 -12.77 3.42 7.27
CA ILE A 63 -13.38 3.90 6.02
C ILE A 63 -12.33 4.68 5.20
N ALA A 64 -11.58 5.59 5.84
CA ALA A 64 -10.56 6.36 5.15
C ALA A 64 -9.45 5.49 4.57
N THR A 65 -8.96 4.51 5.33
CA THR A 65 -7.86 3.63 4.92
C THR A 65 -8.30 2.70 3.82
N ALA A 66 -9.52 2.16 3.88
CA ALA A 66 -10.11 1.37 2.80
C ALA A 66 -10.24 2.18 1.50
N LEU A 67 -10.70 3.42 1.56
CA LEU A 67 -10.81 4.27 0.37
C LEU A 67 -9.44 4.65 -0.21
N ILE A 68 -8.47 4.98 0.64
CA ILE A 68 -7.11 5.32 0.21
C ILE A 68 -6.45 4.11 -0.46
N SER A 69 -6.45 2.94 0.20
CA SER A 69 -5.81 1.74 -0.34
C SER A 69 -6.50 1.22 -1.60
N MET A 70 -7.82 1.30 -1.67
CA MET A 70 -8.60 0.99 -2.87
C MET A 70 -8.25 1.95 -4.01
N GLY A 71 -8.16 3.26 -3.74
CA GLY A 71 -7.77 4.28 -4.72
C GLY A 71 -6.35 4.07 -5.24
N VAL A 72 -5.40 3.73 -4.37
CA VAL A 72 -4.03 3.38 -4.79
C VAL A 72 -4.03 2.10 -5.62
N GLY A 73 -4.76 1.06 -5.20
CA GLY A 73 -4.88 -0.18 -5.98
C GLY A 73 -5.50 0.04 -7.37
N ALA A 74 -6.52 0.88 -7.45
CA ALA A 74 -7.14 1.29 -8.71
C ALA A 74 -6.14 2.04 -9.59
N ALA A 75 -5.44 3.04 -9.03
CA ALA A 75 -4.48 3.85 -9.78
C ALA A 75 -3.32 3.00 -10.31
N PHE A 76 -2.79 2.08 -9.50
CA PHE A 76 -1.75 1.15 -9.94
C PHE A 76 -2.25 0.13 -10.96
N GLY A 77 -3.51 -0.31 -10.89
CA GLY A 77 -4.05 -1.30 -11.80
C GLY A 77 -4.54 -0.72 -13.12
N ALA A 78 -5.02 0.53 -13.11
CA ALA A 78 -5.40 1.28 -14.31
C ALA A 78 -4.25 1.43 -15.32
N LEU A 79 -3.00 1.29 -14.87
CA LEU A 79 -1.81 1.34 -15.71
C LEU A 79 -1.69 0.16 -16.68
N PHE A 80 -2.37 -0.95 -16.41
CA PHE A 80 -2.19 -2.21 -17.12
C PHE A 80 -3.47 -2.63 -17.84
N ASP A 81 -4.45 -3.15 -17.09
CA ASP A 81 -5.67 -3.75 -17.64
C ASP A 81 -6.84 -3.61 -16.66
N TYR A 82 -8.07 -3.82 -17.16
CA TYR A 82 -9.26 -3.76 -16.30
C TYR A 82 -9.27 -4.82 -15.20
N GLN A 83 -8.71 -6.01 -15.46
CA GLN A 83 -8.64 -7.09 -14.47
C GLN A 83 -7.68 -6.75 -13.32
N THR A 84 -6.53 -6.16 -13.62
CA THR A 84 -5.55 -5.74 -12.60
C THR A 84 -6.04 -4.54 -11.81
N LEU A 85 -6.79 -3.63 -12.44
CA LEU A 85 -7.54 -2.55 -11.78
C LEU A 85 -8.54 -3.09 -10.76
N LEU A 86 -9.41 -4.02 -11.16
CA LEU A 86 -10.42 -4.60 -10.25
C LEU A 86 -9.74 -5.36 -9.10
N LYS A 87 -8.72 -6.16 -9.40
CA LYS A 87 -7.99 -6.90 -8.38
C LYS A 87 -7.28 -5.97 -7.40
N GLY A 88 -6.66 -4.90 -7.89
CA GLY A 88 -6.01 -3.87 -7.06
C GLY A 88 -7.01 -3.20 -6.12
N MET A 89 -8.20 -2.85 -6.63
CA MET A 89 -9.28 -2.29 -5.80
C MET A 89 -9.74 -3.25 -4.70
N VAL A 90 -10.05 -4.50 -5.05
CA VAL A 90 -10.53 -5.50 -4.08
C VAL A 90 -9.47 -5.77 -3.01
N GLN A 91 -8.22 -5.96 -3.41
CA GLN A 91 -7.13 -6.17 -2.45
C GLN A 91 -6.88 -4.94 -1.57
N GLY A 92 -6.91 -3.74 -2.18
CA GLY A 92 -6.82 -2.49 -1.46
C GLY A 92 -7.90 -2.39 -0.39
N PHE A 93 -9.16 -2.63 -0.76
CA PHE A 93 -10.29 -2.62 0.17
C PHE A 93 -10.11 -3.62 1.32
N MET A 94 -9.82 -4.89 1.01
CA MET A 94 -9.64 -5.93 2.04
C MET A 94 -8.57 -5.54 3.05
N ILE A 95 -7.39 -5.16 2.57
CA ILE A 95 -6.27 -4.80 3.44
C ILE A 95 -6.53 -3.49 4.19
N GLY A 96 -7.16 -2.52 3.53
CA GLY A 96 -7.49 -1.23 4.13
C GLY A 96 -8.52 -1.32 5.25
N VAL A 97 -9.43 -2.31 5.21
CA VAL A 97 -10.34 -2.62 6.31
C VAL A 97 -9.63 -3.35 7.45
N MET A 98 -8.71 -4.27 7.14
CA MET A 98 -8.03 -5.10 8.14
C MET A 98 -6.87 -4.37 8.86
N ALA A 99 -6.18 -3.45 8.18
CA ALA A 99 -4.97 -2.82 8.71
C ALA A 99 -5.17 -1.97 9.99
N PRO A 100 -6.24 -1.16 10.14
CA PRO A 100 -6.51 -0.45 11.39
C PRO A 100 -6.73 -1.38 12.57
N MET A 101 -7.29 -2.58 12.35
CA MET A 101 -7.46 -3.58 13.41
C MET A 101 -6.10 -4.06 13.95
N LEU A 102 -5.13 -4.31 13.06
CA LEU A 102 -3.77 -4.66 13.45
C LEU A 102 -3.08 -3.51 14.20
N GLY A 103 -3.29 -2.27 13.76
CA GLY A 103 -2.69 -1.10 14.41
C GLY A 103 -3.30 -0.81 15.80
N ALA A 104 -4.59 -1.06 16.00
CA ALA A 104 -5.25 -0.92 17.30
C ALA A 104 -4.73 -1.96 18.32
N LEU A 105 -4.41 -3.17 17.87
CA LEU A 105 -3.81 -4.20 18.74
C LEU A 105 -2.35 -3.88 19.09
N ALA A 106 -1.63 -3.20 18.20
CA ALA A 106 -0.23 -2.84 18.38
C ALA A 106 -0.02 -1.46 19.05
N THR A 107 -1.07 -0.84 19.58
CA THR A 107 -0.99 0.51 20.16
C THR A 107 -0.01 0.53 21.34
N GLY A 108 1.06 1.32 21.23
CA GLY A 108 2.15 1.39 22.23
C GLY A 108 3.36 0.51 21.93
N MET A 109 3.31 -0.33 20.90
CA MET A 109 4.45 -1.16 20.45
C MET A 109 5.12 -0.55 19.22
N ASP A 110 5.94 0.48 19.42
CA ASP A 110 6.67 1.15 18.33
C ASP A 110 7.50 0.18 17.48
N LEU A 111 7.98 -0.91 18.09
CA LEU A 111 8.73 -1.98 17.43
C LEU A 111 7.94 -2.64 16.29
N PHE A 112 6.62 -2.81 16.46
CA PHE A 112 5.77 -3.43 15.44
C PHE A 112 5.62 -2.54 14.19
N ILE A 113 5.53 -1.23 14.39
CA ILE A 113 5.44 -0.26 13.29
C ILE A 113 6.74 -0.22 12.50
N TRP A 114 7.88 -0.24 13.18
CA TRP A 114 9.20 -0.34 12.53
C TRP A 114 9.36 -1.66 11.77
N PHE A 115 8.91 -2.77 12.33
CA PHE A 115 8.90 -4.06 11.64
C PHE A 115 8.08 -4.01 10.34
N LEU A 116 6.85 -3.49 10.39
CA LEU A 116 6.00 -3.31 9.20
C LEU A 116 6.66 -2.41 8.15
N GLN A 117 7.31 -1.33 8.59
CA GLN A 117 8.03 -0.42 7.70
C GLN A 117 9.15 -1.16 6.94
N VAL A 118 9.95 -1.98 7.63
CA VAL A 118 11.02 -2.78 7.01
C VAL A 118 10.44 -3.79 6.02
N VAL A 119 9.36 -4.51 6.39
CA VAL A 119 8.71 -5.48 5.50
C VAL A 119 8.22 -4.80 4.22
N VAL A 120 7.58 -3.64 4.32
CA VAL A 120 7.13 -2.89 3.14
C VAL A 120 8.29 -2.41 2.28
N LEU A 121 9.37 -1.92 2.88
CA LEU A 121 10.57 -1.51 2.15
C LEU A 121 11.19 -2.69 1.38
N ILE A 122 11.22 -3.89 1.98
CA ILE A 122 11.68 -5.10 1.30
C ILE A 122 10.77 -5.45 0.11
N LEU A 123 9.45 -5.44 0.30
CA LEU A 123 8.50 -5.73 -0.78
C LEU A 123 8.62 -4.72 -1.93
N MET A 124 8.74 -3.43 -1.62
CA MET A 124 9.01 -2.39 -2.61
C MET A 124 10.33 -2.60 -3.33
N GLY A 125 11.40 -2.92 -2.60
CA GLY A 125 12.72 -3.20 -3.17
C GLY A 125 12.70 -4.37 -4.14
N LEU A 126 11.97 -5.44 -3.81
CA LEU A 126 11.77 -6.61 -4.69
C LEU A 126 11.02 -6.23 -5.95
N VAL A 127 9.94 -5.43 -5.83
CA VAL A 127 9.19 -4.92 -6.98
C VAL A 127 10.09 -4.07 -7.88
N PHE A 128 10.86 -3.15 -7.31
CA PHE A 128 11.77 -2.28 -8.07
C PHE A 128 12.86 -3.09 -8.79
N PHE A 129 13.46 -4.08 -8.12
CA PHE A 129 14.49 -4.93 -8.71
C PHE A 129 13.96 -5.78 -9.86
N LYS A 130 12.73 -6.30 -9.73
CA LYS A 130 12.07 -7.04 -10.80
C LYS A 130 11.68 -6.15 -11.97
N LEU A 131 11.18 -4.94 -11.71
CA LEU A 131 10.86 -3.95 -12.74
C LEU A 131 12.09 -3.52 -13.55
N LYS A 132 13.26 -3.39 -12.91
CA LYS A 132 14.52 -3.04 -13.60
C LYS A 132 15.02 -4.14 -14.54
N ARG A 133 14.60 -5.39 -14.33
CA ARG A 133 15.01 -6.56 -15.14
C ARG A 133 13.94 -7.01 -16.15
N ALA A 134 12.77 -6.36 -16.17
CA ALA A 134 11.69 -6.61 -17.12
C ALA A 134 11.86 -5.71 -18.35
#